data_AF-A0A847ANR4-F1
#
_entry.id   AF-A0A847ANR4-F1
#
_cell.length_a   1.000
_cell.length_b   1.000
_cell.length_c   1.000
_cell.angle_alpha   90.00
_cell.angle_beta   90.00
_cell.angle_gamma   90.00
#
_symmetry.space_group_name_H-M   'P 1'
#
loop_
_entity.id
_entity.type
_entity.pdbx_description
1 polymer ?
#
loop_
_entity_poly.entity_id
_entity_poly.type
_entity_poly.pdbx_seq_one_letter_code
_entity_poly.pdbx_strand_id
1 'polypeptide(L)'
;MKRKFIILLSIFSFIGIIFTGCKRNKNDYNSVEISMCGSYYGDYNLNPYTSTKKLIAQQILLNIAKEYKSADDISNELSVNKIFIEDELMYLKKADLVKEYKGKFIAKGIIIGNEDKKTIKPFVHQIAEQISEIIIEELDSLKLAYNKCSFNEQGFTWEEMKSLFVYTQLLDLNLIDRGFLEHNIASGNPPIRKNLGEFFIHGIEGEPLEKYSVSHNICAIDSGGCAILFCNWNDKNLHPSKIRFSDDDLILLISLYNREKTERELIDECNLNEEDVQGSLKKLVKLGIISDKCNILKTVIPVYYSQDCQIMLKAFDNISAKIINKTCKPNLNSIKKLFYDCGFGENKEQYEAFEREIFVIIVNIATQILIEGNEIPSPPTQAPWIVWGWTGNIIWDE
;
A
#
# COMPACT_ATOMS: atom_id res chain seq x y z
N MET A 1 34.76 8.75 2.83
CA MET A 1 33.64 9.42 2.16
C MET A 1 32.37 8.71 2.57
N LYS A 2 31.69 9.22 3.60
CA LYS A 2 30.42 8.66 4.11
C LYS A 2 29.32 9.14 3.18
N ARG A 3 28.74 8.26 2.37
CA ARG A 3 27.52 8.59 1.63
C ARG A 3 26.41 8.65 2.66
N LYS A 4 25.83 9.82 2.88
CA LYS A 4 24.60 9.95 3.66
C LYS A 4 23.49 9.29 2.83
N PHE A 5 23.00 8.14 3.27
CA PHE A 5 21.73 7.58 2.79
C PHE A 5 20.62 8.51 3.29
N ILE A 6 20.28 9.51 2.47
CA ILE A 6 18.95 10.12 2.55
C ILE A 6 18.00 8.98 2.19
N ILE A 7 17.11 8.62 3.11
CA ILE A 7 16.11 7.58 2.84
C ILE A 7 15.41 7.92 1.53
N LEU A 8 15.58 7.06 0.53
CA LEU A 8 14.59 6.10 0.02
C LEU A 8 13.08 6.31 0.24
N LEU A 9 12.59 7.47 0.68
CA LEU A 9 11.27 7.91 0.25
C LEU A 9 11.31 8.23 -1.25
N SER A 10 12.44 8.63 -1.82
CA SER A 10 12.57 9.07 -3.23
C SER A 10 12.68 7.96 -4.29
N ILE A 11 13.18 6.77 -3.97
CA ILE A 11 13.27 5.67 -4.96
C ILE A 11 11.90 4.97 -5.12
N PHE A 12 11.11 4.87 -4.05
CA PHE A 12 9.74 4.35 -4.13
C PHE A 12 8.66 5.42 -4.30
N SER A 13 8.91 6.72 -4.07
CA SER A 13 7.98 7.76 -4.57
C SER A 13 8.10 8.00 -6.08
N PHE A 14 9.15 7.50 -6.74
CA PHE A 14 9.20 7.42 -8.20
C PHE A 14 8.61 6.12 -8.77
N ILE A 15 8.62 5.03 -7.99
CA ILE A 15 7.73 3.88 -8.23
C ILE A 15 6.41 4.22 -7.55
N GLY A 16 5.65 5.15 -8.15
CA GLY A 16 4.27 5.32 -7.75
C GLY A 16 3.61 3.95 -7.81
N ILE A 17 3.37 3.32 -6.66
CA ILE A 17 2.38 2.26 -6.55
C ILE A 17 1.06 3.00 -6.70
N ILE A 18 0.73 3.27 -7.96
CA ILE A 18 -0.56 3.78 -8.34
C ILE A 18 -1.48 2.57 -8.16
N PHE A 19 -2.03 2.38 -6.95
CA PHE A 19 -3.22 1.57 -6.79
C PHE A 19 -4.37 2.31 -7.47
N THR A 20 -4.47 2.18 -8.79
CA THR A 20 -5.68 2.51 -9.53
C THR A 20 -6.29 1.19 -9.98
N GLY A 21 -7.03 0.56 -9.07
CA GLY A 21 -7.93 -0.51 -9.47
C GLY A 21 -8.88 0.01 -10.55
N CYS A 22 -8.99 -0.71 -11.66
CA CYS A 22 -10.10 -0.46 -12.59
C CYS A 22 -11.40 -0.66 -11.81
N LYS A 23 -12.24 0.39 -11.74
CA LYS A 23 -13.49 0.36 -10.96
C LYS A 23 -14.32 -0.88 -11.30
N ARG A 24 -14.44 -1.78 -10.30
CA ARG A 24 -15.43 -2.87 -10.28
C ARG A 24 -16.82 -2.32 -10.52
N ASN A 25 -17.48 -2.80 -11.57
CA ASN A 25 -18.93 -2.68 -11.71
C ASN A 25 -19.57 -3.66 -10.71
N LYS A 26 -20.39 -3.16 -9.77
CA LYS A 26 -20.90 -3.94 -8.62
C LYS A 26 -21.75 -5.16 -9.02
N ASN A 27 -22.16 -5.26 -10.28
CA ASN A 27 -23.01 -6.34 -10.78
C ASN A 27 -22.22 -7.45 -11.49
N ASP A 28 -20.89 -7.34 -11.57
CA ASP A 28 -20.06 -8.27 -12.34
C ASP A 28 -19.08 -9.02 -11.43
N TYR A 29 -19.58 -10.12 -10.85
CA TYR A 29 -18.81 -11.02 -9.98
C TYR A 29 -17.61 -11.68 -10.68
N ASN A 30 -17.47 -11.50 -12.00
CA ASN A 30 -16.40 -12.04 -12.84
C ASN A 30 -15.35 -10.98 -13.23
N SER A 31 -15.32 -9.82 -12.57
CA SER A 31 -14.31 -8.79 -12.84
C SER A 31 -12.99 -9.10 -12.15
N VAL A 32 -11.87 -8.80 -12.82
CA VAL A 32 -10.52 -8.96 -12.28
C VAL A 32 -9.98 -7.60 -11.89
N GLU A 33 -9.56 -7.46 -10.65
CA GLU A 33 -8.76 -6.31 -10.24
C GLU A 33 -7.32 -6.55 -10.68
N ILE A 34 -6.84 -5.75 -11.64
CA ILE A 34 -5.47 -5.81 -12.14
C ILE A 34 -4.72 -4.60 -11.60
N SER A 35 -3.58 -4.88 -10.99
CA SER A 35 -2.67 -3.90 -10.40
C SER A 35 -1.31 -3.97 -11.08
N MET A 36 -0.64 -2.82 -11.16
CA MET A 36 0.74 -2.72 -11.59
C MET A 36 1.59 -2.11 -10.49
N CYS A 37 2.78 -2.66 -10.32
CA CYS A 37 3.80 -2.10 -9.45
C CYS A 37 5.07 -1.86 -10.25
N GLY A 38 5.52 -0.61 -10.33
CA GLY A 38 6.70 -0.23 -11.10
C GLY A 38 6.54 1.11 -11.81
N SER A 39 7.47 1.39 -12.72
CA SER A 39 7.52 2.63 -13.48
C SER A 39 7.02 2.43 -14.90
N TYR A 40 6.10 3.29 -15.32
CA TYR A 40 5.54 3.30 -16.66
C TYR A 40 5.95 4.58 -17.40
N TYR A 41 6.56 4.42 -18.58
CA TYR A 41 7.03 5.53 -19.40
C TYR A 41 6.57 5.42 -20.87
N GLY A 42 5.68 4.47 -21.16
CA GLY A 42 5.20 4.17 -22.51
C GLY A 42 4.02 5.03 -22.98
N ASP A 43 3.49 4.68 -24.16
CA ASP A 43 2.26 5.26 -24.71
C ASP A 43 1.07 5.03 -23.79
N TYR A 44 0.46 6.07 -23.23
CA TYR A 44 -0.70 6.00 -22.34
C TYR A 44 -1.82 5.02 -22.79
N ASN A 45 -2.01 4.83 -24.10
CA ASN A 45 -2.98 3.86 -24.64
C ASN A 45 -2.58 2.39 -24.45
N LEU A 46 -1.31 2.09 -24.27
CA LEU A 46 -0.73 0.79 -23.94
C LEU A 46 -0.41 0.66 -22.45
N ASN A 47 -0.83 1.63 -21.64
CA ASN A 47 -0.76 1.50 -20.19
C ASN A 47 -1.65 0.32 -19.78
N PRO A 48 -1.16 -0.66 -19.01
CA PRO A 48 -1.96 -1.80 -18.60
C PRO A 48 -3.27 -1.42 -17.91
N TYR A 49 -3.34 -0.32 -17.15
CA TYR A 49 -4.60 0.19 -16.59
C TYR A 49 -5.62 0.55 -17.68
N THR A 50 -5.17 1.21 -18.76
CA THR A 50 -6.03 1.51 -19.91
C THR A 50 -6.39 0.22 -20.64
N SER A 51 -5.42 -0.67 -20.84
CA SER A 51 -5.59 -1.89 -21.61
C SER A 51 -6.47 -2.94 -20.92
N THR A 52 -6.49 -2.96 -19.59
CA THR A 52 -7.32 -3.89 -18.81
C THR A 52 -8.64 -3.28 -18.34
N LYS A 53 -8.97 -2.05 -18.77
CA LYS A 53 -10.24 -1.41 -18.45
C LYS A 53 -11.46 -2.14 -19.03
N LYS A 54 -11.28 -2.84 -20.15
CA LYS A 54 -12.35 -3.61 -20.80
C LYS A 54 -12.55 -4.95 -20.09
N LEU A 55 -13.80 -5.33 -19.84
CA LEU A 55 -14.13 -6.63 -19.25
C LEU A 55 -13.58 -7.81 -20.06
N ILE A 56 -13.69 -7.76 -21.39
CA ILE A 56 -13.19 -8.83 -22.26
C ILE A 56 -11.67 -9.02 -22.12
N ALA A 57 -10.90 -7.93 -21.95
CA ALA A 57 -9.46 -8.02 -21.72
C ALA A 57 -9.15 -8.72 -20.39
N GLN A 58 -9.88 -8.41 -19.32
CA GLN A 58 -9.75 -9.06 -18.02
C GLN A 58 -10.10 -10.56 -18.10
N GLN A 59 -11.20 -10.89 -18.78
CA GLN A 59 -11.64 -12.27 -18.98
C GLN A 59 -10.64 -13.09 -19.78
N ILE A 60 -10.08 -12.52 -20.86
CA ILE A 60 -9.01 -13.16 -21.64
C ILE A 60 -7.81 -13.42 -20.74
N LEU A 61 -7.31 -12.41 -20.02
CA LEU A 61 -6.13 -12.53 -19.15
C LEU A 61 -6.32 -13.58 -18.05
N LEU A 62 -7.50 -13.64 -17.43
CA LEU A 62 -7.85 -14.67 -16.47
C LEU A 62 -7.89 -16.07 -17.10
N ASN A 63 -8.48 -16.19 -18.30
CA ASN A 63 -8.61 -17.46 -19.01
C ASN A 63 -7.25 -18.06 -19.40
N ILE A 64 -6.26 -17.21 -19.67
CA ILE A 64 -4.88 -17.59 -20.03
C ILE A 64 -3.87 -17.36 -18.91
N ALA A 65 -4.33 -17.22 -17.65
CA ALA A 65 -3.46 -16.89 -16.52
C ALA A 65 -2.39 -17.96 -16.24
N LYS A 66 -2.68 -19.22 -16.56
CA LYS A 66 -1.87 -20.40 -16.17
C LYS A 66 -1.48 -21.32 -17.31
N GLU A 67 -2.13 -21.18 -18.48
CA GLU A 67 -1.94 -22.09 -19.60
C GLU A 67 -1.94 -21.33 -20.93
N TYR A 68 -1.13 -21.83 -21.86
CA TYR A 68 -1.13 -21.40 -23.26
C TYR A 68 -2.41 -21.86 -23.97
N LYS A 69 -3.23 -20.89 -24.41
CA LYS A 69 -4.46 -21.17 -25.17
C LYS A 69 -4.48 -20.49 -26.53
N SER A 70 -5.10 -21.14 -27.52
CA SER A 70 -5.32 -20.51 -28.82
C SER A 70 -6.50 -19.53 -28.76
N ALA A 71 -6.63 -18.65 -29.76
CA ALA A 71 -7.79 -17.77 -29.87
C ALA A 71 -9.10 -18.57 -30.01
N ASP A 72 -9.07 -19.76 -30.63
CA ASP A 72 -10.22 -20.66 -30.73
C ASP A 72 -10.64 -21.20 -29.36
N ASP A 73 -9.69 -21.66 -28.55
CA ASP A 73 -9.98 -22.19 -27.21
C ASP A 73 -10.63 -21.10 -26.33
N ILE A 74 -10.05 -19.89 -26.34
CA ILE A 74 -10.54 -18.74 -25.57
C ILE A 74 -11.93 -18.30 -26.07
N SER A 75 -12.13 -18.26 -27.40
CA SER A 75 -13.42 -17.93 -28.02
C SER A 75 -14.52 -18.89 -27.57
N ASN A 76 -14.22 -20.19 -27.55
CA ASN A 76 -15.16 -21.22 -27.12
C ASN A 76 -15.48 -21.12 -25.63
N GLU A 77 -14.47 -20.97 -24.77
CA GLU A 77 -14.67 -20.90 -23.31
C GLU A 77 -15.42 -19.63 -22.87
N LEU A 78 -15.11 -18.49 -23.49
CA LEU A 78 -15.75 -17.21 -23.16
C LEU A 78 -17.07 -17.00 -23.92
N SER A 79 -17.40 -17.87 -24.89
CA SER A 79 -18.56 -17.70 -25.79
C SER A 79 -18.56 -16.34 -26.51
N VAL A 80 -17.38 -15.89 -26.96
CA VAL A 80 -17.16 -14.63 -27.67
C VAL A 80 -16.62 -14.93 -29.07
N ASN A 81 -17.02 -14.15 -30.08
CA ASN A 81 -16.54 -14.36 -31.45
C ASN A 81 -15.00 -14.26 -31.53
N LYS A 82 -14.38 -15.26 -32.16
CA LYS A 82 -12.93 -15.39 -32.34
C LYS A 82 -12.26 -14.12 -32.85
N ILE A 83 -12.85 -13.40 -33.81
CA ILE A 83 -12.25 -12.19 -34.40
C ILE A 83 -12.02 -11.13 -33.32
N PHE A 84 -12.98 -10.95 -32.39
CA PHE A 84 -12.80 -10.02 -31.27
C PHE A 84 -11.74 -10.48 -30.27
N ILE A 85 -11.63 -11.80 -30.05
CA ILE A 85 -10.56 -12.37 -29.21
C ILE A 85 -9.19 -12.12 -29.84
N GLU A 86 -9.04 -12.34 -31.15
CA GLU A 86 -7.79 -12.09 -31.87
C GLU A 86 -7.38 -10.62 -31.81
N ASP A 87 -8.31 -9.70 -32.07
CA ASP A 87 -8.06 -8.26 -31.99
C ASP A 87 -7.60 -7.84 -30.59
N GLU A 88 -8.28 -8.31 -29.55
CA GLU A 88 -7.93 -7.97 -28.17
C GLU A 88 -6.62 -8.63 -27.72
N LEU A 89 -6.34 -9.89 -28.09
CA LEU A 89 -5.05 -10.55 -27.83
C LEU A 89 -3.90 -9.80 -28.49
N MET A 90 -4.08 -9.33 -29.73
CA MET A 90 -3.06 -8.55 -30.43
C MET A 90 -2.82 -7.21 -29.75
N TYR A 91 -3.85 -6.59 -29.19
CA TYR A 91 -3.73 -5.38 -28.39
C TYR A 91 -3.02 -5.64 -27.05
N LEU A 92 -3.42 -6.66 -26.29
CA LEU A 92 -2.77 -7.08 -25.05
C LEU A 92 -1.30 -7.47 -25.26
N LYS A 93 -0.97 -8.07 -26.41
CA LYS A 93 0.40 -8.41 -26.79
C LYS A 93 1.23 -7.15 -27.04
N LYS A 94 0.65 -6.12 -27.68
CA LYS A 94 1.31 -4.81 -27.86
C LYS A 94 1.53 -4.09 -26.52
N ALA A 95 0.61 -4.25 -25.57
CA ALA A 95 0.73 -3.74 -24.20
C ALA A 95 1.63 -4.59 -23.28
N ASP A 96 2.31 -5.61 -23.83
CA ASP A 96 3.22 -6.51 -23.12
C ASP A 96 2.60 -7.27 -21.93
N LEU A 97 1.28 -7.51 -22.01
CA LEU A 97 0.48 -8.23 -21.01
C LEU A 97 0.39 -9.73 -21.27
N VAL A 98 0.61 -10.15 -22.52
CA VAL A 98 0.57 -11.55 -22.94
C VAL A 98 1.82 -11.95 -23.73
N LYS A 99 2.17 -13.23 -23.64
CA LYS A 99 3.24 -13.87 -24.41
C LYS A 99 2.61 -14.83 -25.39
N GLU A 100 3.07 -14.81 -26.64
CA GLU A 100 2.64 -15.75 -27.66
C GLU A 100 3.73 -16.81 -27.92
N TYR A 101 3.33 -18.07 -28.04
CA TYR A 101 4.19 -19.16 -28.48
C TYR A 101 3.39 -20.14 -29.36
N LYS A 102 3.85 -20.33 -30.60
CA LYS A 102 3.22 -21.23 -31.59
C LYS A 102 1.69 -20.98 -31.75
N GLY A 103 1.28 -19.71 -31.85
CA GLY A 103 -0.12 -19.32 -32.01
C GLY A 103 -0.99 -19.45 -30.75
N LYS A 104 -0.39 -19.74 -29.60
CA LYS A 104 -1.07 -19.77 -28.29
C LYS A 104 -0.57 -18.65 -27.39
N PHE A 105 -1.41 -18.20 -26.47
CA PHE A 105 -1.19 -17.04 -25.62
C PHE A 105 -1.27 -17.41 -24.13
N ILE A 106 -0.43 -16.77 -23.32
CA ILE A 106 -0.44 -16.83 -21.84
C ILE A 106 -0.25 -15.43 -21.26
N ALA A 107 -0.78 -15.17 -20.07
CA ALA A 107 -0.55 -13.91 -19.36
C ALA A 107 0.92 -13.78 -18.91
N LYS A 108 1.44 -12.56 -18.89
CA LYS A 108 2.79 -12.23 -18.38
C LYS A 108 2.79 -11.73 -16.93
N GLY A 109 1.76 -12.08 -16.17
CA GLY A 109 1.58 -11.69 -14.77
C GLY A 109 0.79 -12.75 -14.03
N ILE A 110 0.88 -12.74 -12.70
CA ILE A 110 0.16 -13.71 -11.86
C ILE A 110 -1.24 -13.18 -11.59
N ILE A 111 -2.26 -13.90 -12.06
CA ILE A 111 -3.65 -13.55 -11.88
C ILE A 111 -4.31 -14.65 -11.07
N ILE A 112 -4.59 -14.39 -9.79
CA ILE A 112 -5.24 -15.33 -8.88
C ILE A 112 -6.73 -15.41 -9.25
N GLY A 113 -7.15 -16.58 -9.74
CA GLY A 113 -8.56 -16.89 -9.92
C GLY A 113 -9.24 -17.36 -8.64
N ASN A 114 -10.57 -17.44 -8.64
CA ASN A 114 -11.36 -17.87 -7.49
C ASN A 114 -11.01 -19.28 -6.99
N GLU A 115 -10.64 -20.19 -7.87
CA GLU A 115 -10.17 -21.53 -7.49
C GLU A 115 -8.80 -21.48 -6.78
N ASP A 116 -7.89 -20.63 -7.25
CA ASP A 116 -6.55 -20.47 -6.66
C ASP A 116 -6.65 -19.95 -5.22
N LYS A 117 -7.61 -19.07 -4.95
CA LYS A 117 -7.87 -18.56 -3.60
C LYS A 117 -8.22 -19.64 -2.59
N LYS A 118 -8.90 -20.72 -2.99
CA LYS A 118 -9.23 -21.82 -2.07
C LYS A 118 -7.97 -22.48 -1.53
N THR A 119 -6.90 -22.49 -2.32
CA THR A 119 -5.58 -23.01 -1.94
C THR A 119 -4.75 -21.96 -1.21
N ILE A 120 -4.73 -20.71 -1.69
CA ILE A 120 -3.89 -19.65 -1.15
C ILE A 120 -4.40 -19.16 0.21
N LYS A 121 -5.72 -19.02 0.38
CA LYS A 121 -6.33 -18.40 1.57
C LYS A 121 -5.95 -19.09 2.89
N PRO A 122 -6.04 -20.43 3.04
CA PRO A 122 -5.64 -21.09 4.28
C PRO A 122 -4.16 -20.86 4.61
N PHE A 123 -3.30 -20.86 3.59
CA PHE A 123 -1.87 -20.66 3.77
C PHE A 123 -1.54 -19.25 4.26
N VAL A 124 -2.10 -18.21 3.63
CA VAL A 124 -1.87 -16.83 4.07
C VAL A 124 -2.47 -16.55 5.44
N HIS A 125 -3.62 -17.15 5.78
CA HIS A 125 -4.22 -17.04 7.11
C HIS A 125 -3.33 -17.63 8.20
N GLN A 126 -2.75 -18.82 7.96
CA GLN A 126 -1.86 -19.45 8.93
C GLN A 126 -0.64 -18.57 9.24
N ILE A 127 -0.06 -17.93 8.22
CA ILE A 127 1.07 -17.01 8.42
C ILE A 127 0.60 -15.75 9.17
N ALA A 128 -0.57 -15.21 8.80
CA ALA A 128 -1.14 -14.04 9.45
C ALA A 128 -1.43 -14.26 10.94
N GLU A 129 -1.91 -15.45 11.32
CA GLU A 129 -2.08 -15.87 12.72
C GLU A 129 -0.74 -15.80 13.48
N GLN A 130 0.33 -16.40 12.92
CA GLN A 130 1.66 -16.35 13.53
C GLN A 130 2.19 -14.91 13.70
N ILE A 131 1.94 -14.03 12.72
CA ILE A 131 2.31 -12.61 12.84
C ILE A 131 1.51 -11.95 13.96
N SER A 132 0.19 -12.18 14.00
CA SER A 132 -0.69 -11.60 15.02
C SER A 132 -0.30 -12.03 16.44
N GLU A 133 0.05 -13.30 16.65
CA GLU A 133 0.52 -13.82 17.93
C GLU A 133 1.79 -13.09 18.40
N ILE A 134 2.78 -12.93 17.51
CA ILE A 134 4.01 -12.19 17.83
C ILE A 134 3.67 -10.74 18.20
N ILE A 135 2.75 -10.10 17.49
CA ILE A 135 2.35 -8.71 17.80
C ILE A 135 1.71 -8.63 19.17
N ILE A 136 0.77 -9.53 19.48
CA ILE A 136 0.06 -9.58 20.77
C ILE A 136 1.06 -9.73 21.92
N GLU A 137 2.03 -10.66 21.79
CA GLU A 137 3.10 -10.86 22.77
C GLU A 137 3.97 -9.61 23.00
N GLU A 138 4.09 -8.74 22.00
CA GLU A 138 4.95 -7.56 22.03
C GLU A 138 4.20 -6.24 22.28
N LEU A 139 2.86 -6.27 22.43
CA LEU A 139 2.05 -5.06 22.66
C LEU A 139 2.48 -4.31 23.92
N ASP A 140 2.80 -5.01 25.01
CA ASP A 140 3.28 -4.39 26.24
C ASP A 140 4.64 -3.72 26.05
N SER A 141 5.55 -4.34 25.30
CA SER A 141 6.85 -3.75 24.95
C SER A 141 6.67 -2.47 24.13
N LEU A 142 5.72 -2.47 23.20
CA LEU A 142 5.40 -1.31 22.38
C LEU A 142 4.76 -0.18 23.21
N LYS A 143 3.89 -0.54 24.17
CA LYS A 143 3.32 0.39 25.14
C LYS A 143 4.38 1.02 26.04
N LEU A 144 5.39 0.25 26.46
CA LEU A 144 6.53 0.76 27.21
C LEU A 144 7.38 1.74 26.39
N ALA A 145 7.48 1.56 25.07
CA ALA A 145 8.13 2.52 24.18
C ALA A 145 7.30 3.81 24.08
N TYR A 146 6.00 3.68 23.82
CA TYR A 146 5.05 4.80 23.79
C TYR A 146 5.07 5.64 25.07
N ASN A 147 5.16 5.01 26.25
CA ASN A 147 5.20 5.72 27.54
C ASN A 147 6.47 6.58 27.73
N LYS A 148 7.49 6.41 26.88
CA LYS A 148 8.71 7.23 26.88
C LYS A 148 8.67 8.34 25.83
N CYS A 149 7.61 8.38 25.03
CA CYS A 149 7.38 9.37 23.99
C CYS A 149 6.48 10.50 24.47
N SER A 150 6.45 11.59 23.71
CA SER A 150 5.70 12.80 24.02
C SER A 150 4.18 12.71 23.70
N PHE A 151 3.69 11.60 23.15
CA PHE A 151 2.30 11.48 22.68
C PHE A 151 1.25 11.74 23.78
N ASN A 152 1.49 11.29 25.01
CA ASN A 152 0.62 11.59 26.16
C ASN A 152 0.55 13.09 26.44
N GLU A 153 1.68 13.79 26.33
CA GLU A 153 1.79 15.24 26.56
C GLU A 153 1.10 16.01 25.43
N GLN A 154 1.08 15.45 24.22
CA GLN A 154 0.29 15.94 23.09
C GLN A 154 -1.22 15.67 23.24
N GLY A 155 -1.62 14.81 24.18
CA GLY A 155 -3.02 14.48 24.48
C GLY A 155 -3.54 13.21 23.82
N PHE A 156 -2.67 12.35 23.27
CA PHE A 156 -3.05 11.09 22.63
C PHE A 156 -2.78 9.91 23.56
N THR A 157 -3.82 9.13 23.84
CA THR A 157 -3.76 7.93 24.67
C THR A 157 -3.17 6.74 23.90
N TRP A 158 -2.73 5.72 24.64
CA TRP A 158 -2.22 4.48 24.04
C TRP A 158 -3.27 3.82 23.12
N GLU A 159 -4.52 3.79 23.55
CA GLU A 159 -5.60 3.15 22.78
C GLU A 159 -5.85 3.88 21.45
N GLU A 160 -5.78 5.21 21.42
CA GLU A 160 -5.89 6.01 20.18
C GLU A 160 -4.70 5.76 19.24
N MET A 161 -3.51 5.57 19.80
CA MET A 161 -2.27 5.40 19.03
C MET A 161 -2.02 3.95 18.59
N LYS A 162 -2.69 2.97 19.21
CA LYS A 162 -2.42 1.55 19.02
C LYS A 162 -2.53 1.12 17.56
N SER A 163 -3.59 1.53 16.87
CA SER A 163 -3.78 1.21 15.45
C SER A 163 -2.72 1.87 14.56
N LEU A 164 -2.27 3.10 14.89
CA LEU A 164 -1.22 3.80 14.15
C LEU A 164 0.11 3.04 14.25
N PHE A 165 0.47 2.62 15.46
CA PHE A 165 1.73 1.93 15.70
C PHE A 165 1.74 0.53 15.12
N VAL A 166 0.68 -0.25 15.33
CA VAL A 166 0.64 -1.65 14.92
C VAL A 166 0.46 -1.79 13.42
N TYR A 167 -0.53 -1.11 12.83
CA TYR A 167 -0.75 -1.22 11.40
C TYR A 167 0.31 -0.43 10.63
N THR A 168 0.30 0.89 10.77
CA THR A 168 1.02 1.73 9.82
C THR A 168 2.52 1.68 10.04
N GLN A 169 2.94 1.84 11.28
CA GLN A 169 4.37 1.93 11.57
C GLN A 169 5.02 0.56 11.56
N LEU A 170 4.48 -0.40 12.31
CA LEU A 170 5.10 -1.72 12.45
C LEU A 170 4.91 -2.60 11.22
N LEU A 171 3.67 -2.83 10.82
CA LEU A 171 3.32 -3.84 9.82
C LEU A 171 3.53 -3.37 8.37
N ASP A 172 3.23 -2.11 8.08
CA ASP A 172 3.35 -1.55 6.73
C ASP A 172 4.76 -0.99 6.51
N LEU A 173 5.08 0.17 7.13
CA LEU A 173 6.33 0.88 6.87
C LEU A 173 7.57 0.12 7.38
N ASN A 174 7.56 -0.37 8.61
CA ASN A 174 8.77 -0.96 9.19
C ASN A 174 8.99 -2.41 8.74
N LEU A 175 7.94 -3.23 8.63
CA LEU A 175 8.06 -4.62 8.21
C LEU A 175 8.20 -4.76 6.69
N ILE A 176 7.25 -4.21 5.91
CA ILE A 176 7.22 -4.41 4.44
C ILE A 176 8.21 -3.48 3.74
N ASP A 177 8.19 -2.17 4.01
CA ASP A 177 9.01 -1.24 3.22
C ASP A 177 10.48 -1.25 3.65
N ARG A 178 10.74 -1.19 4.96
CA ARG A 178 12.10 -1.16 5.49
C ARG A 178 12.67 -2.55 5.75
N GLY A 179 11.98 -3.36 6.55
CA GLY A 179 12.48 -4.64 7.03
C GLY A 179 12.74 -5.64 5.91
N PHE A 180 11.86 -5.72 4.90
CA PHE A 180 12.10 -6.60 3.76
C PHE A 180 13.32 -6.17 2.94
N LEU A 181 13.52 -4.87 2.75
CA LEU A 181 14.70 -4.35 2.06
C LEU A 181 15.99 -4.71 2.83
N GLU A 182 16.04 -4.41 4.12
CA GLU A 182 17.20 -4.69 4.99
C GLU A 182 17.53 -6.19 5.08
N HIS A 183 16.51 -7.04 4.99
CA HIS A 183 16.65 -8.48 5.06
C HIS A 183 16.65 -9.19 3.70
N ASN A 184 16.66 -8.43 2.59
CA ASN A 184 16.63 -8.93 1.21
C ASN A 184 15.50 -9.93 0.96
N ILE A 185 14.28 -9.58 1.39
CA ILE A 185 13.04 -10.32 1.19
C ILE A 185 12.25 -9.66 0.07
N ALA A 186 11.76 -10.45 -0.88
CA ALA A 186 10.88 -9.97 -1.96
C ALA A 186 11.42 -8.72 -2.70
N SER A 187 12.74 -8.60 -2.83
CA SER A 187 13.47 -7.46 -3.40
C SER A 187 13.59 -7.53 -4.94
N GLY A 188 12.69 -8.24 -5.60
CA GLY A 188 12.73 -8.44 -7.04
C GLY A 188 12.66 -7.11 -7.79
N ASN A 189 13.56 -6.92 -8.76
CA ASN A 189 13.46 -5.78 -9.67
C ASN A 189 12.33 -6.01 -10.68
N PRO A 190 11.51 -4.98 -10.99
CA PRO A 190 10.50 -5.11 -12.03
C PRO A 190 11.12 -5.53 -13.37
N PRO A 191 10.49 -6.44 -14.12
CA PRO A 191 10.98 -6.83 -15.43
C PRO A 191 10.87 -5.63 -16.38
N ILE A 192 11.86 -5.48 -17.25
CA ILE A 192 11.81 -4.49 -18.34
C ILE A 192 10.77 -4.95 -19.36
N ARG A 193 9.74 -4.13 -19.54
CA ARG A 193 8.63 -4.35 -20.47
C ARG A 193 8.89 -3.59 -21.75
N LYS A 194 8.74 -4.26 -22.89
CA LYS A 194 9.20 -3.76 -24.20
C LYS A 194 8.59 -2.39 -24.53
N ASN A 195 9.38 -1.33 -24.49
CA ASN A 195 8.99 0.08 -24.76
C ASN A 195 7.95 0.67 -23.79
N LEU A 196 7.70 0.06 -22.62
CA LEU A 196 6.63 0.47 -21.70
C LEU A 196 7.13 0.86 -20.31
N GLY A 197 8.35 0.47 -19.94
CA GLY A 197 8.96 0.77 -18.65
C GLY A 197 9.36 -0.51 -17.91
N GLU A 198 9.33 -0.45 -16.59
CA GLU A 198 9.74 -1.52 -15.69
C GLU A 198 8.62 -1.76 -14.69
N PHE A 199 7.81 -2.80 -14.89
CA PHE A 199 6.69 -3.08 -13.98
C PHE A 199 6.30 -4.55 -13.90
N PHE A 200 5.84 -4.91 -12.71
CA PHE A 200 5.12 -6.14 -12.42
C PHE A 200 3.64 -5.99 -12.75
N ILE A 201 3.00 -7.11 -13.08
CA ILE A 201 1.55 -7.18 -13.26
C ILE A 201 1.07 -8.32 -12.38
N HIS A 202 0.04 -8.02 -11.60
CA HIS A 202 -0.71 -9.02 -10.86
C HIS A 202 -2.20 -8.71 -10.93
N GLY A 203 -3.01 -9.72 -10.65
CA GLY A 203 -4.44 -9.52 -10.52
C GLY A 203 -5.11 -10.52 -9.60
N ILE A 204 -6.27 -10.14 -9.11
CA ILE A 204 -7.14 -10.99 -8.29
C ILE A 204 -8.55 -10.92 -8.89
N GLU A 205 -9.08 -12.07 -9.30
CA GLU A 205 -10.46 -12.20 -9.76
C GLU A 205 -11.43 -12.02 -8.60
N GLY A 206 -12.50 -11.24 -8.70
CA GLY A 206 -13.51 -11.18 -7.64
C GLY A 206 -12.99 -10.51 -6.35
N GLU A 207 -13.52 -10.89 -5.20
CA GLU A 207 -13.22 -10.19 -3.92
C GLU A 207 -11.78 -10.38 -3.46
N PRO A 208 -11.15 -9.38 -2.82
CA PRO A 208 -9.81 -9.55 -2.23
C PRO A 208 -9.78 -10.71 -1.21
N LEU A 209 -8.58 -11.21 -0.92
CA LEU A 209 -8.40 -12.30 0.06
C LEU A 209 -8.65 -11.82 1.49
N GLU A 210 -8.28 -10.57 1.73
CA GLU A 210 -8.47 -9.79 2.94
C GLU A 210 -9.82 -9.04 2.91
N LYS A 211 -10.43 -8.91 4.09
CA LYS A 211 -11.64 -8.08 4.26
C LYS A 211 -11.31 -6.59 4.28
N TYR A 212 -10.09 -6.26 4.72
CA TYR A 212 -9.63 -4.90 4.92
C TYR A 212 -8.40 -4.65 4.07
N SER A 213 -8.53 -3.77 3.08
CA SER A 213 -7.38 -3.21 2.38
C SER A 213 -7.11 -1.83 2.96
N VAL A 214 -5.85 -1.58 3.27
CA VAL A 214 -5.40 -0.33 3.84
C VAL A 214 -4.30 0.24 2.96
N SER A 215 -4.32 1.55 2.81
CA SER A 215 -3.37 2.29 1.98
C SER A 215 -3.01 3.58 2.68
N HIS A 216 -1.85 4.13 2.38
CA HIS A 216 -1.40 5.39 2.96
C HIS A 216 -0.97 6.38 1.88
N ASN A 217 -1.12 7.67 2.18
CA ASN A 217 -0.46 8.75 1.45
C ASN A 217 0.52 9.43 2.40
N ILE A 218 1.77 9.56 1.98
CA ILE A 218 2.83 10.24 2.73
C ILE A 218 3.25 11.47 1.93
N CYS A 219 3.26 12.63 2.59
CA CYS A 219 3.71 13.89 2.00
C CYS A 219 4.78 14.50 2.93
N ALA A 220 5.90 14.94 2.36
CA ALA A 220 7.07 15.37 3.12
C ALA A 220 7.75 16.57 2.47
N ILE A 221 8.32 17.44 3.30
CA ILE A 221 9.26 18.50 2.95
C ILE A 221 10.50 18.40 3.86
N ASP A 222 11.55 19.20 3.61
CA ASP A 222 12.82 19.13 4.34
C ASP A 222 12.69 19.29 5.88
N SER A 223 11.62 19.94 6.34
CA SER A 223 11.36 20.22 7.76
C SER A 223 10.47 19.19 8.45
N GLY A 224 9.93 18.20 7.72
CA GLY A 224 9.02 17.19 8.28
C GLY A 224 7.95 16.74 7.28
N GLY A 225 6.85 16.22 7.79
CA GLY A 225 5.74 15.84 6.91
C GLY A 225 4.50 15.38 7.63
N CYS A 226 3.57 14.85 6.84
CA CYS A 226 2.29 14.33 7.28
C CYS A 226 1.92 13.12 6.44
N ALA A 227 1.23 12.18 7.06
CA ALA A 227 0.73 11.00 6.39
C ALA A 227 -0.69 10.67 6.83
N ILE A 228 -1.43 10.08 5.90
CA ILE A 228 -2.82 9.68 6.08
C ILE A 228 -2.95 8.22 5.77
N LEU A 229 -3.61 7.49 6.66
CA LEU A 229 -4.04 6.13 6.47
C LEU A 229 -5.51 6.08 6.05
N PHE A 230 -5.78 5.33 4.99
CA PHE A 230 -7.10 5.02 4.49
C PHE A 230 -7.35 3.54 4.65
N CYS A 231 -8.43 3.18 5.36
CA CYS A 231 -9.00 1.84 5.24
C CYS A 231 -10.10 1.90 4.18
N ASN A 232 -10.01 1.08 3.14
CA ASN A 232 -11.06 0.95 2.13
C ASN A 232 -12.24 0.16 2.72
N TRP A 233 -13.01 0.82 3.58
CA TRP A 233 -14.26 0.31 4.13
C TRP A 233 -15.43 0.67 3.25
N ASN A 234 -15.74 -0.16 2.25
CA ASN A 234 -16.99 -0.13 1.46
C ASN A 234 -17.41 1.21 0.80
N ASP A 235 -16.73 2.33 1.06
CA ASP A 235 -17.08 3.67 0.61
C ASP A 235 -16.17 4.09 -0.53
N LYS A 236 -16.68 3.82 -1.74
CA LYS A 236 -16.03 4.14 -3.01
C LYS A 236 -15.83 5.66 -3.23
N ASN A 237 -16.36 6.52 -2.36
CA ASN A 237 -16.25 7.98 -2.50
C ASN A 237 -14.99 8.56 -1.86
N LEU A 238 -14.37 7.84 -0.92
CA LEU A 238 -13.17 8.27 -0.20
C LEU A 238 -11.93 7.59 -0.81
N HIS A 239 -11.60 8.00 -2.03
CA HIS A 239 -10.38 7.54 -2.68
C HIS A 239 -9.17 8.30 -2.11
N PRO A 240 -8.08 7.62 -1.68
CA PRO A 240 -6.86 8.25 -1.16
C PRO A 240 -6.36 9.41 -2.01
N SER A 241 -6.44 9.27 -3.34
CA SER A 241 -6.01 10.32 -4.28
C SER A 241 -6.72 11.67 -4.14
N LYS A 242 -7.85 11.74 -3.43
CA LYS A 242 -8.61 12.98 -3.21
C LYS A 242 -8.06 13.84 -2.07
N ILE A 243 -7.26 13.27 -1.17
CA ILE A 243 -6.64 14.03 -0.07
C ILE A 243 -5.13 14.02 -0.29
N ARG A 244 -4.64 15.17 -0.77
CA ARG A 244 -3.21 15.47 -0.95
C ARG A 244 -2.88 16.73 -0.18
N PHE A 245 -1.73 16.78 0.46
CA PHE A 245 -1.20 17.99 1.06
C PHE A 245 -0.33 18.73 0.05
N SER A 246 -0.51 20.04 -0.08
CA SER A 246 0.46 20.92 -0.74
C SER A 246 1.63 21.19 0.19
N ASP A 247 2.69 21.79 -0.34
CA ASP A 247 3.82 22.26 0.48
C ASP A 247 3.34 23.28 1.53
N ASP A 248 2.41 24.18 1.16
CA ASP A 248 1.81 25.16 2.08
C ASP A 248 1.05 24.49 3.24
N ASP A 249 0.28 23.43 2.95
CA ASP A 249 -0.40 22.65 4.00
C ASP A 249 0.64 22.08 4.99
N LEU A 250 1.74 21.53 4.47
CA LEU A 250 2.78 20.94 5.30
C LEU A 250 3.55 21.98 6.12
N ILE A 251 3.87 23.13 5.53
CA ILE A 251 4.53 24.25 6.22
C ILE A 251 3.68 24.71 7.41
N LEU A 252 2.37 24.90 7.21
CA LEU A 252 1.45 25.31 8.28
C LEU A 252 1.32 24.25 9.37
N LEU A 253 1.17 22.98 8.99
CA LEU A 253 1.10 21.87 9.94
C LEU A 253 2.35 21.80 10.81
N ILE A 254 3.53 21.86 10.19
CA ILE A 254 4.82 21.80 10.89
C ILE A 254 5.00 22.99 11.85
N SER A 255 4.56 24.19 11.46
CA SER A 255 4.56 25.35 12.37
C SER A 255 3.66 25.11 13.59
N LEU A 256 2.52 24.45 13.42
CA LEU A 256 1.56 24.15 14.50
C LEU A 256 1.95 22.96 15.38
N TYR A 257 2.89 22.10 14.97
CA TYR A 257 3.25 20.88 15.70
C TYR A 257 3.77 21.13 17.12
N ASN A 258 4.39 22.28 17.39
CA ASN A 258 5.01 22.54 18.69
C ASN A 258 4.18 23.43 19.61
N ARG A 259 3.23 24.20 19.07
CA ARG A 259 2.41 25.13 19.86
C ARG A 259 1.18 25.60 19.09
N GLU A 260 0.19 26.02 19.88
CA GLU A 260 -0.99 26.71 19.39
C GLU A 260 -0.62 28.10 18.86
N LYS A 261 -1.29 28.53 17.78
CA LYS A 261 -1.01 29.80 17.10
C LYS A 261 -2.28 30.44 16.57
N THR A 262 -2.25 31.74 16.39
CA THR A 262 -3.26 32.48 15.62
C THR A 262 -2.97 32.41 14.12
N GLU A 263 -3.98 32.66 13.29
CA GLU A 263 -3.78 32.79 11.83
C GLU A 263 -2.71 33.84 11.50
N ARG A 264 -2.70 34.97 12.22
CA ARG A 264 -1.73 36.04 12.00
C ARG A 264 -0.29 35.58 12.25
N GLU A 265 -0.05 34.83 13.33
CA GLU A 265 1.26 34.28 13.63
C GLU A 265 1.72 33.27 12.56
N LEU A 266 0.81 32.51 11.95
CA LEU A 266 1.13 31.61 10.85
C LEU A 266 1.51 32.36 9.59
N ILE A 267 0.78 33.43 9.25
CA ILE A 267 1.13 34.31 8.11
C ILE A 267 2.53 34.90 8.32
N ASP A 268 2.80 35.41 9.52
CA ASP A 268 4.07 36.07 9.83
C ASP A 268 5.25 35.08 9.89
N GLU A 269 5.06 33.85 10.40
CA GLU A 269 6.14 32.86 10.57
C GLU A 269 6.41 32.04 9.30
N CYS A 270 5.37 31.64 8.57
CA CYS A 270 5.51 30.73 7.43
C CYS A 270 5.95 31.45 6.15
N ASN A 271 5.95 32.79 6.13
CA ASN A 271 6.26 33.60 4.95
C ASN A 271 5.41 33.21 3.71
N LEU A 272 4.15 32.87 3.97
CA LEU A 272 3.13 32.58 2.96
C LEU A 272 2.23 33.80 2.79
N ASN A 273 1.61 33.97 1.62
CA ASN A 273 0.61 35.02 1.46
C ASN A 273 -0.68 34.64 2.21
N GLU A 274 -1.46 35.65 2.59
CA GLU A 274 -2.67 35.49 3.41
C GLU A 274 -3.72 34.58 2.76
N GLU A 275 -3.90 34.66 1.44
CA GLU A 275 -4.89 33.84 0.71
C GLU A 275 -4.55 32.35 0.76
N ASP A 276 -3.27 32.00 0.57
CA ASP A 276 -2.80 30.61 0.64
C ASP A 276 -2.91 30.04 2.05
N VAL A 277 -2.61 30.84 3.08
CA VAL A 277 -2.78 30.44 4.49
C VAL A 277 -4.26 30.18 4.79
N GLN A 278 -5.15 31.10 4.42
CA GLN A 278 -6.59 30.95 4.64
C GLN A 278 -7.17 29.75 3.89
N GLY A 279 -6.77 29.55 2.64
CA GLY A 279 -7.17 28.40 1.82
C GLY A 279 -6.77 27.07 2.45
N SER A 280 -5.51 26.97 2.89
CA SER A 280 -4.94 25.77 3.52
C SER A 280 -5.55 25.51 4.90
N LEU A 281 -5.69 26.53 5.75
CA LEU A 281 -6.33 26.40 7.06
C LEU A 281 -7.78 25.93 6.94
N LYS A 282 -8.56 26.53 6.04
CA LYS A 282 -9.95 26.11 5.78
C LYS A 282 -10.03 24.64 5.36
N LYS A 283 -9.10 24.18 4.53
CA LYS A 283 -8.99 22.78 4.11
C LYS A 283 -8.63 21.87 5.28
N LEU A 284 -7.60 22.21 6.05
CA LEU A 284 -7.11 21.39 7.17
C LEU A 284 -8.11 21.31 8.33
N VAL A 285 -8.84 22.40 8.62
CA VAL A 285 -9.96 22.41 9.57
C VAL A 285 -11.11 21.54 9.07
N LYS A 286 -11.47 21.65 7.78
CA LYS A 286 -12.52 20.81 7.17
C LYS A 286 -12.17 19.32 7.22
N LEU A 287 -10.88 18.99 7.11
CA LEU A 287 -10.37 17.62 7.23
C LEU A 287 -10.27 17.12 8.68
N GLY A 288 -10.49 18.00 9.67
CA GLY A 288 -10.35 17.65 11.09
C GLY A 288 -8.90 17.39 11.50
N ILE A 289 -7.93 18.02 10.84
CA ILE A 289 -6.49 17.90 11.16
C ILE A 289 -6.04 19.04 12.08
N ILE A 290 -6.70 20.20 11.97
CA ILE A 290 -6.52 21.36 12.83
C ILE A 290 -7.85 21.66 13.52
N SER A 291 -7.81 21.96 14.82
CA SER A 291 -8.92 22.60 15.53
C SER A 291 -8.74 24.12 15.55
N ASP A 292 -9.80 24.86 15.27
CA ASP A 292 -9.91 26.30 15.51
C ASP A 292 -10.86 26.55 16.69
N LYS A 293 -10.31 27.05 17.80
CA LYS A 293 -11.09 27.47 18.97
C LYS A 293 -10.82 28.94 19.24
N CYS A 294 -11.77 29.80 18.90
CA CYS A 294 -11.67 31.24 19.11
C CYS A 294 -10.42 31.86 18.46
N ASN A 295 -10.12 31.47 17.21
CA ASN A 295 -8.95 31.94 16.45
C ASN A 295 -7.60 31.47 17.02
N ILE A 296 -7.62 30.41 17.82
CA ILE A 296 -6.45 29.68 18.28
C ILE A 296 -6.47 28.32 17.57
N LEU A 297 -5.46 28.12 16.72
CA LEU A 297 -5.28 26.96 15.88
C LEU A 297 -4.31 25.98 16.56
N LYS A 298 -4.65 24.70 16.52
CA LYS A 298 -3.83 23.59 17.03
C LYS A 298 -4.00 22.36 16.15
N THR A 299 -2.93 21.58 15.95
CA THR A 299 -3.09 20.24 15.37
C THR A 299 -3.87 19.32 16.31
N VAL A 300 -4.69 18.45 15.73
CA VAL A 300 -5.41 17.39 16.46
C VAL A 300 -4.92 15.99 16.05
N ILE A 301 -3.74 15.94 15.45
CA ILE A 301 -3.07 14.71 15.02
C ILE A 301 -1.81 14.49 15.86
N PRO A 302 -1.42 13.23 16.14
CA PRO A 302 -0.16 12.95 16.80
C PRO A 302 1.02 13.34 15.92
N VAL A 303 2.05 13.89 16.54
CA VAL A 303 3.29 14.31 15.88
C VAL A 303 4.44 13.52 16.45
N TYR A 304 5.24 12.88 15.60
CA TYR A 304 6.50 12.30 16.01
C TYR A 304 7.59 13.37 16.02
N TYR A 305 8.09 13.71 17.20
CA TYR A 305 9.35 14.44 17.29
C TYR A 305 10.52 13.48 17.07
N SER A 306 11.71 14.02 16.77
CA SER A 306 12.88 13.19 16.44
C SER A 306 13.23 12.18 17.53
N GLN A 307 13.03 12.54 18.81
CA GLN A 307 13.22 11.61 19.93
C GLN A 307 12.17 10.50 19.97
N ASP A 308 10.90 10.81 19.67
CA ASP A 308 9.83 9.82 19.59
C ASP A 308 10.10 8.82 18.47
N CYS A 309 10.54 9.31 17.30
CA CYS A 309 10.95 8.46 16.18
C CYS A 309 12.01 7.45 16.62
N GLN A 310 13.08 7.89 17.27
CA GLN A 310 14.17 6.99 17.69
C GLN A 310 13.70 5.90 18.67
N ILE A 311 12.85 6.27 19.64
CA ILE A 311 12.32 5.35 20.63
C ILE A 311 11.42 4.30 19.96
N MET A 312 10.44 4.76 19.18
CA MET A 312 9.46 3.90 18.54
C MET A 312 10.09 3.01 17.46
N LEU A 313 10.99 3.57 16.65
CA LEU A 313 11.67 2.82 15.60
C LEU A 313 12.45 1.64 16.15
N LYS A 314 13.19 1.84 17.24
CA LYS A 314 13.89 0.74 17.90
C LYS A 314 12.94 -0.37 18.37
N ALA A 315 11.75 -0.01 18.85
CA ALA A 315 10.74 -0.98 19.23
C ALA A 315 10.21 -1.73 17.99
N PHE A 316 9.88 -1.00 16.92
CA PHE A 316 9.44 -1.58 15.66
C PHE A 316 10.49 -2.52 15.06
N ASP A 317 11.75 -2.13 15.00
CA ASP A 317 12.84 -2.96 14.46
C ASP A 317 12.98 -4.29 15.18
N ASN A 318 12.89 -4.28 16.51
CA ASN A 318 12.94 -5.50 17.29
C ASN A 318 11.77 -6.45 16.98
N ILE A 319 10.56 -5.91 16.82
CA ILE A 319 9.36 -6.71 16.53
C ILE A 319 9.36 -7.18 15.07
N SER A 320 9.64 -6.29 14.11
CA SER A 320 9.78 -6.62 12.69
C SER A 320 10.85 -7.69 12.47
N ALA A 321 12.01 -7.61 13.14
CA ALA A 321 13.03 -8.63 13.06
C ALA A 321 12.55 -9.99 13.59
N LYS A 322 11.74 -10.02 14.67
CA LYS A 322 11.11 -11.25 15.18
C LYS A 322 10.16 -11.84 14.14
N ILE A 323 9.24 -11.03 13.61
CA ILE A 323 8.28 -11.44 12.56
C ILE A 323 9.03 -11.98 11.34
N ILE A 324 10.04 -11.25 10.86
CA ILE A 324 10.81 -11.63 9.68
C ILE A 324 11.50 -12.98 9.87
N ASN A 325 12.19 -13.17 10.99
CA ASN A 325 13.01 -14.36 11.21
C ASN A 325 12.18 -15.59 11.59
N LYS A 326 11.10 -15.41 12.35
CA LYS A 326 10.23 -16.52 12.78
C LYS A 326 9.19 -16.89 11.74
N THR A 327 8.74 -15.94 10.92
CA THR A 327 7.55 -16.10 10.08
C THR A 327 7.83 -15.84 8.60
N CYS A 328 8.32 -14.66 8.21
CA CYS A 328 8.45 -14.34 6.78
C CYS A 328 9.51 -15.21 6.08
N LYS A 329 10.76 -15.22 6.57
CA LYS A 329 11.87 -15.95 5.94
C LYS A 329 11.61 -17.45 5.79
N PRO A 330 11.15 -18.17 6.84
CA PRO A 330 10.87 -19.60 6.71
C PRO A 330 9.82 -19.94 5.65
N ASN A 331 8.89 -19.03 5.36
CA ASN A 331 7.78 -19.25 4.45
C ASN A 331 8.04 -18.82 3.00
N LEU A 332 9.17 -18.17 2.67
CA LEU A 332 9.46 -17.70 1.31
C LEU A 332 9.42 -18.81 0.26
N ASN A 333 10.09 -19.93 0.53
CA ASN A 333 10.10 -21.06 -0.40
C ASN A 333 8.72 -21.72 -0.51
N SER A 334 7.93 -21.71 0.57
CA SER A 334 6.57 -22.22 0.58
C SER A 334 5.64 -21.36 -0.28
N ILE A 335 5.81 -20.03 -0.28
CA ILE A 335 5.08 -19.11 -1.17
C ILE A 335 5.44 -19.39 -2.64
N LYS A 336 6.73 -19.51 -2.97
CA LYS A 336 7.17 -19.86 -4.34
C LYS A 336 6.58 -21.19 -4.79
N LYS A 337 6.57 -22.19 -3.90
CA LYS A 337 5.98 -23.51 -4.18
C LYS A 337 4.46 -23.42 -4.36
N LEU A 338 3.78 -22.61 -3.57
CA LEU A 338 2.34 -22.36 -3.68
C LEU A 338 1.98 -21.81 -5.07
N PHE A 339 2.73 -20.83 -5.58
CA PHE A 339 2.50 -20.31 -6.95
C PHE A 339 2.73 -21.37 -8.03
N TYR A 340 3.77 -22.18 -7.88
CA TYR A 340 4.04 -23.27 -8.80
C TYR A 340 2.93 -24.32 -8.79
N ASP A 341 2.48 -24.73 -7.59
CA ASP A 341 1.40 -25.71 -7.39
C ASP A 341 0.05 -25.18 -7.90
N CYS A 342 -0.17 -23.85 -7.85
CA CYS A 342 -1.32 -23.18 -8.46
C CYS A 342 -1.22 -23.07 -9.99
N GLY A 343 -0.13 -23.51 -10.62
CA GLY A 343 0.03 -23.53 -12.09
C GLY A 343 0.69 -22.29 -12.68
N PHE A 344 1.23 -21.38 -11.88
CA PHE A 344 1.93 -20.17 -12.37
C PHE A 344 3.40 -20.44 -12.72
N GLY A 345 3.75 -21.65 -13.15
CA GLY A 345 5.13 -22.06 -13.43
C GLY A 345 5.79 -21.25 -14.56
N GLU A 346 4.99 -20.81 -15.54
CA GLU A 346 5.45 -19.99 -16.68
C GLU A 346 5.76 -18.53 -16.31
N ASN A 347 5.43 -18.09 -15.10
CA ASN A 347 5.66 -16.73 -14.59
C ASN A 347 6.65 -16.70 -13.42
N LYS A 348 7.57 -17.67 -13.34
CA LYS A 348 8.54 -17.79 -12.24
C LYS A 348 9.37 -16.53 -12.03
N GLU A 349 9.65 -15.80 -13.10
CA GLU A 349 10.37 -14.52 -13.06
C GLU A 349 9.60 -13.40 -12.34
N GLN A 350 8.30 -13.57 -12.10
CA GLN A 350 7.45 -12.63 -11.36
C GLN A 350 7.29 -13.01 -9.87
N TYR A 351 7.82 -14.16 -9.42
CA TYR A 351 7.53 -14.69 -8.08
C TYR A 351 7.95 -13.73 -6.96
N GLU A 352 9.14 -13.13 -7.09
CA GLU A 352 9.66 -12.23 -6.04
C GLU A 352 8.80 -10.98 -5.85
N ALA A 353 8.20 -10.47 -6.93
CA ALA A 353 7.27 -9.35 -6.84
C ALA A 353 5.98 -9.76 -6.15
N PHE A 354 5.50 -10.94 -6.50
CA PHE A 354 4.24 -11.44 -5.99
C PHE A 354 4.36 -11.97 -4.55
N GLU A 355 5.56 -12.34 -4.11
CA GLU A 355 5.88 -12.57 -2.71
C GLU A 355 5.60 -11.32 -1.86
N ARG A 356 6.03 -10.14 -2.31
CA ARG A 356 5.75 -8.88 -1.59
C ARG A 356 4.24 -8.67 -1.47
N GLU A 357 3.51 -8.83 -2.57
CA GLU A 357 2.05 -8.69 -2.58
C GLU A 357 1.36 -9.70 -1.65
N ILE A 358 1.78 -10.97 -1.66
CA ILE A 358 1.26 -11.97 -0.73
C ILE A 358 1.54 -11.58 0.72
N PHE A 359 2.70 -11.00 1.04
CA PHE A 359 2.97 -10.50 2.39
C PHE A 359 2.12 -9.29 2.76
N VAL A 360 1.83 -8.38 1.82
CA VAL A 360 0.87 -7.29 2.06
C VAL A 360 -0.51 -7.86 2.41
N ILE A 361 -0.96 -8.88 1.67
CA ILE A 361 -2.23 -9.58 1.97
C ILE A 361 -2.17 -10.26 3.34
N ILE A 362 -1.08 -10.95 3.67
CA ILE A 362 -0.88 -11.59 4.99
C ILE A 362 -0.95 -10.53 6.11
N VAL A 363 -0.30 -9.38 5.94
CA VAL A 363 -0.31 -8.27 6.90
C VAL A 363 -1.71 -7.69 7.07
N ASN A 364 -2.45 -7.52 5.99
CA ASN A 364 -3.85 -7.08 6.03
C ASN A 364 -4.74 -8.09 6.78
N ILE A 365 -4.53 -9.39 6.58
CA ILE A 365 -5.23 -10.44 7.33
C ILE A 365 -4.80 -10.45 8.81
N ALA A 366 -3.51 -10.26 9.12
CA ALA A 366 -3.04 -10.18 10.50
C ALA A 366 -3.70 -9.00 11.23
N THR A 367 -3.82 -7.87 10.54
CA THR A 367 -4.55 -6.69 11.04
C THR A 367 -6.02 -7.00 11.27
N GLN A 368 -6.67 -7.71 10.36
CA GLN A 368 -8.05 -8.18 10.55
C GLN A 368 -8.18 -9.03 11.82
N ILE A 369 -7.28 -9.99 12.03
CA ILE A 369 -7.28 -10.86 13.21
C ILE A 369 -7.15 -10.03 14.49
N LEU A 370 -6.23 -9.05 14.51
CA LEU A 370 -6.03 -8.16 15.66
C LEU A 370 -7.26 -7.29 15.95
N ILE A 371 -7.94 -6.78 14.91
CA ILE A 371 -9.18 -6.01 15.08
C ILE A 371 -10.30 -6.90 15.61
N GLU A 372 -10.51 -8.07 14.99
CA GLU A 372 -11.60 -8.99 15.36
C GLU A 372 -11.37 -9.61 16.75
N GLY A 373 -10.10 -9.73 17.18
CA GLY A 373 -9.70 -10.10 18.53
C GLY A 373 -9.80 -8.98 19.58
N ASN A 374 -10.16 -7.75 19.18
CA ASN A 374 -10.12 -6.54 20.02
C ASN A 374 -8.73 -6.18 20.54
N GLU A 375 -7.69 -6.66 19.87
CA GLU A 375 -6.30 -6.32 20.19
C GLU A 375 -5.92 -4.96 19.63
N ILE A 376 -6.56 -4.48 18.57
CA ILE A 376 -6.47 -3.07 18.16
C ILE A 376 -7.88 -2.51 17.85
N PRO A 377 -8.10 -1.20 18.04
CA PRO A 377 -9.38 -0.58 17.69
C PRO A 377 -9.78 -0.80 16.24
N SER A 378 -11.08 -1.04 16.03
CA SER A 378 -11.67 -1.03 14.69
C SER A 378 -11.53 0.35 14.03
N PRO A 379 -11.35 0.41 12.70
CA PRO A 379 -11.42 1.67 11.96
C PRO A 379 -12.71 2.45 12.23
N PRO A 380 -12.67 3.79 12.18
CA PRO A 380 -13.88 4.60 12.16
C PRO A 380 -14.63 4.37 10.84
N THR A 381 -15.94 4.62 10.86
CA THR A 381 -16.81 4.51 9.68
C THR A 381 -16.61 5.63 8.66
N GLN A 382 -15.91 6.71 9.04
CA GLN A 382 -15.59 7.84 8.18
C GLN A 382 -14.06 8.02 8.11
N ALA A 383 -13.53 8.25 6.91
CA ALA A 383 -12.11 8.50 6.71
C ALA A 383 -11.74 9.97 7.03
N PRO A 384 -10.46 10.28 7.31
CA PRO A 384 -9.33 9.35 7.40
C PRO A 384 -9.35 8.45 8.64
N TRP A 385 -8.78 7.23 8.56
CA TRP A 385 -8.66 6.36 9.74
C TRP A 385 -7.64 6.93 10.71
N ILE A 386 -6.45 7.26 10.19
CA ILE A 386 -5.34 7.75 11.00
C ILE A 386 -4.64 8.86 10.21
N VAL A 387 -4.33 9.97 10.88
CA VAL A 387 -3.45 11.01 10.34
C VAL A 387 -2.37 11.25 11.38
N TRP A 388 -1.12 11.37 10.95
CA TRP A 388 -0.02 11.69 11.85
C TRP A 388 1.02 12.57 11.14
N GLY A 389 1.73 13.35 11.94
CA GLY A 389 2.80 14.23 11.51
C GLY A 389 4.16 13.79 12.03
N TRP A 390 5.22 14.39 11.50
CA TRP A 390 6.55 14.31 12.09
C TRP A 390 7.36 15.58 11.83
N THR A 391 8.32 15.86 12.70
CA THR A 391 9.27 16.98 12.54
C THR A 391 10.67 16.52 12.17
N GLY A 392 11.35 17.37 11.42
CA GLY A 392 12.74 17.20 11.01
C GLY A 392 12.88 16.30 9.80
N ASN A 393 14.10 16.28 9.25
CA ASN A 393 14.51 15.20 8.38
C ASN A 393 14.51 13.94 9.23
N ILE A 394 13.46 13.12 9.13
CA ILE A 394 13.63 11.72 9.48
C ILE A 394 14.68 11.24 8.49
N ILE A 395 15.90 11.07 8.98
CA ILE A 395 16.91 10.26 8.32
C ILE A 395 16.78 8.93 9.07
N TRP A 396 16.17 7.93 8.44
CA TRP A 396 16.26 6.55 8.87
C TRP A 396 17.70 6.20 8.50
N ASP A 397 18.60 6.55 9.41
CA ASP A 397 20.03 6.34 9.28
C ASP A 397 20.30 4.84 9.12
N GLU A 398 21.32 4.53 8.30
CA GLU A 398 21.80 3.21 7.88
C GLU A 398 21.91 2.13 8.98
#